data_AF-A0A4C1XE17-F1
#
_entry.id   AF-A0A4C1XE17-F1
#
_cell.length_a   1.000
_cell.length_b   1.000
_cell.length_c   1.000
_cell.angle_alpha   90.00
_cell.angle_beta   90.00
_cell.angle_gamma   90.00
#
_symmetry.space_group_name_H-M   'P 1'
#
loop_
_entity.id
_entity.type
_entity.pdbx_description
1 polymer ?
#
loop_
_entity_poly.entity_id
_entity_poly.type
_entity_poly.pdbx_seq_one_letter_code
_entity_poly.pdbx_strand_id
1 'polypeptide(L)'
;MYPSPDAVKFLAPKVAVVSCKNDDLLVYRQHLENLHSDFIERFQDILKLEIPDWVLDPFSNVNIAMSPQLEEELIELTTNEEIKIKYKNDYQQFWLQKSIPQWYPGLWSIVERF
;
A
#
# COMPACT_ATOMS: atom_id res chain seq x y z
N MET A 1 -9.77 -30.22 56.03
CA MET A 1 -11.16 -29.72 55.95
C MET A 1 -11.32 -29.13 54.56
N TYR A 2 -11.90 -29.91 53.63
CA TYR A 2 -12.11 -29.46 52.25
C TYR A 2 -13.20 -28.38 52.24
N PRO A 3 -13.06 -27.31 51.43
CA PRO A 3 -14.10 -26.29 51.35
C PRO A 3 -15.36 -26.87 50.67
N SER A 4 -16.53 -26.40 51.11
CA SER A 4 -17.84 -26.80 50.60
C SER A 4 -17.96 -26.56 49.09
N PRO A 5 -18.59 -27.46 48.31
CA PRO A 5 -18.81 -27.32 46.86
C PRO A 5 -19.52 -26.02 46.44
N ASP A 6 -20.20 -25.35 47.38
CA ASP A 6 -20.94 -24.11 47.13
C ASP A 6 -20.07 -22.85 47.08
N ALA A 7 -18.81 -22.92 47.52
CA ALA A 7 -17.90 -21.76 47.51
C ALA A 7 -17.33 -21.44 46.11
N VAL A 8 -17.48 -22.34 45.12
CA VAL A 8 -16.90 -22.18 43.77
C VAL A 8 -17.85 -21.46 42.81
N LYS A 9 -19.11 -21.21 43.21
CA LYS A 9 -20.13 -20.60 42.32
C LYS A 9 -20.09 -19.07 42.24
N PHE A 10 -19.24 -18.39 43.02
CA PHE A 10 -19.27 -16.93 43.13
C PHE A 10 -18.12 -16.18 42.43
N LEU A 11 -17.27 -16.88 41.68
CA LEU A 11 -16.15 -16.26 40.93
C LEU A 11 -16.17 -16.58 39.43
N ALA A 12 -17.36 -16.71 38.84
CA ALA A 12 -17.48 -16.54 37.40
C ALA A 12 -17.29 -15.03 37.09
N PRO A 13 -16.36 -14.63 36.21
CA PRO A 13 -16.31 -13.26 35.74
C PRO A 13 -17.70 -12.89 35.22
N LYS A 14 -18.25 -11.78 35.68
CA LYS A 14 -19.38 -11.13 35.02
C LYS A 14 -18.81 -10.60 33.69
N VAL A 15 -18.61 -11.51 32.74
CA VAL A 15 -18.60 -11.13 31.34
C VAL A 15 -19.98 -10.53 31.16
N ALA A 16 -20.03 -9.20 31.08
CA ALA A 16 -21.22 -8.53 30.60
C ALA A 16 -21.45 -9.10 29.20
N VAL A 17 -22.28 -10.14 29.12
CA VAL A 17 -22.82 -10.61 27.86
C VAL A 17 -23.62 -9.42 27.38
N VAL A 18 -23.00 -8.62 26.51
CA VAL A 18 -23.72 -7.65 25.70
C VAL A 18 -24.73 -8.50 24.94
N SER A 19 -25.97 -8.51 25.43
CA SER A 19 -27.09 -9.13 24.74
C SER A 19 -27.37 -8.24 23.54
N CYS A 20 -26.59 -8.43 22.49
CA CYS A 20 -26.82 -7.80 21.20
C CYS A 20 -28.05 -8.50 20.63
N LYS A 21 -29.14 -7.75 20.42
CA LYS A 21 -30.31 -8.33 19.75
C LYS A 21 -29.88 -8.68 18.33
N ASN A 22 -30.43 -9.74 17.76
CA ASN A 22 -30.08 -10.16 16.41
C ASN A 22 -30.21 -9.00 15.40
N ASP A 23 -31.18 -8.10 15.62
CA ASP A 23 -31.39 -6.89 14.82
C ASP A 23 -30.22 -5.90 14.90
N ASP A 24 -29.61 -5.73 16.08
CA ASP A 24 -28.45 -4.85 16.28
C ASP A 24 -27.23 -5.39 15.51
N LEU A 25 -27.05 -6.72 15.47
CA LEU A 25 -26.00 -7.37 14.70
C LEU A 25 -26.20 -7.21 13.19
N LEU A 26 -27.45 -7.24 12.71
CA LEU A 26 -27.77 -7.00 11.30
C LEU A 26 -27.48 -5.55 10.90
N VAL A 27 -27.87 -4.58 11.73
CA VAL A 27 -27.56 -3.16 11.49
C VAL A 27 -26.05 -2.92 11.48
N TYR A 28 -25.32 -3.52 12.42
CA TYR A 28 -23.87 -3.42 12.46
C TYR A 28 -23.20 -4.04 11.22
N ARG A 29 -23.65 -5.23 10.78
CA ARG A 29 -23.18 -5.84 9.53
C ARG A 29 -23.42 -4.91 8.34
N GLN A 30 -24.63 -4.39 8.20
CA GLN A 30 -24.97 -3.50 7.08
C GLN A 30 -24.10 -2.24 7.10
N HIS A 31 -23.80 -1.70 8.27
CA HIS A 31 -22.91 -0.55 8.41
C HIS A 31 -21.49 -0.87 7.93
N LEU A 32 -20.95 -2.04 8.29
CA LEU A 32 -19.63 -2.47 7.82
C LEU A 32 -19.61 -2.69 6.30
N GLU A 33 -20.67 -3.26 5.73
CA GLU A 33 -20.80 -3.43 4.27
C GLU A 33 -20.81 -2.08 3.56
N ASN A 34 -21.60 -1.11 4.05
CA ASN A 34 -21.67 0.24 3.50
C ASN A 34 -20.32 0.96 3.62
N LEU A 35 -19.64 0.83 4.76
CA LEU A 35 -18.32 1.42 4.97
C LEU A 35 -17.28 0.82 4.04
N HIS A 36 -17.33 -0.50 3.81
CA HIS A 36 -16.44 -1.18 2.89
C HIS A 36 -16.68 -0.72 1.44
N SER A 37 -17.94 -0.61 1.02
CA SER A 37 -18.31 -0.07 -0.29
C SER A 37 -17.84 1.38 -0.48
N ASP A 38 -18.07 2.25 0.52
CA ASP A 38 -17.59 3.64 0.49
C ASP A 38 -16.07 3.72 0.38
N PHE A 39 -15.35 2.87 1.12
CA PHE A 39 -13.90 2.82 1.06
C PHE A 39 -13.40 2.37 -0.32
N ILE A 40 -14.00 1.33 -0.91
CA ILE A 40 -13.64 0.91 -2.26
C ILE A 40 -13.92 2.04 -3.24
N GLU A 41 -15.10 2.64 -3.22
CA GLU A 41 -15.49 3.69 -4.17
C GLU A 41 -14.57 4.91 -4.09
N ARG A 42 -14.30 5.39 -2.88
CA ARG A 42 -13.49 6.60 -2.64
C ARG A 42 -12.01 6.41 -2.94
N PHE A 43 -11.49 5.19 -2.87
CA PHE A 43 -10.07 4.89 -3.07
C PHE A 43 -9.83 3.93 -4.25
N GLN A 44 -10.77 3.80 -5.18
CA GLN A 44 -10.61 2.93 -6.35
C GLN A 44 -9.39 3.29 -7.20
N ASP A 45 -9.03 4.57 -7.26
CA ASP A 45 -7.85 5.09 -7.93
C ASP A 45 -6.56 4.54 -7.31
N ILE A 46 -6.43 4.60 -5.98
CA ILE A 46 -5.28 4.06 -5.25
C ILE A 46 -5.26 2.52 -5.33
N LEU A 47 -6.42 1.87 -5.21
CA LEU A 47 -6.53 0.42 -5.27
C LEU A 47 -6.18 -0.15 -6.65
N LYS A 48 -6.40 0.61 -7.72
CA LYS A 48 -6.08 0.24 -9.11
C LYS A 48 -4.76 0.85 -9.59
N LEU A 49 -3.99 1.46 -8.70
CA LEU A 49 -2.74 2.11 -9.04
C LEU A 49 -1.70 1.05 -9.39
N GLU A 50 -1.30 1.01 -10.66
CA GLU A 50 -0.22 0.15 -11.14
C GLU A 50 1.06 0.98 -11.25
N ILE A 51 1.99 0.74 -10.32
CA ILE A 51 3.32 1.35 -10.34
C ILE A 51 4.23 0.45 -11.17
N PRO A 52 4.83 0.94 -12.28
CA PRO A 52 5.76 0.15 -13.06
C PRO A 52 6.97 -0.29 -12.23
N ASP A 53 7.45 -1.52 -12.46
CA ASP A 53 8.58 -2.09 -11.72
C ASP A 53 9.84 -1.19 -11.78
N TRP A 54 10.09 -0.53 -12.93
CA TRP A 54 11.21 0.38 -13.09
C TRP A 54 11.11 1.66 -12.24
N VAL A 55 9.92 2.03 -11.75
CA VAL A 55 9.77 3.13 -10.79
C VAL A 55 10.29 2.71 -9.41
N LEU A 56 10.07 1.46 -9.02
CA LEU A 56 10.50 0.90 -7.73
C LEU A 56 11.96 0.44 -7.76
N ASP A 57 12.40 -0.12 -8.89
CA ASP A 57 13.79 -0.48 -9.15
C ASP A 57 14.19 -0.04 -10.57
N PRO A 58 14.71 1.19 -10.72
CA PRO A 58 15.10 1.74 -12.02
C PRO A 58 16.22 0.98 -12.72
N PHE A 59 16.90 0.07 -12.02
CA PHE A 59 18.00 -0.72 -12.57
C PHE A 59 17.64 -2.19 -12.77
N SER A 60 16.41 -2.60 -12.43
CA SER A 60 15.89 -3.93 -12.73
C SER A 60 15.65 -4.09 -14.23
N ASN A 61 15.85 -5.31 -14.72
CA ASN A 61 15.63 -5.64 -16.13
C ASN A 61 14.13 -5.84 -16.40
N VAL A 62 13.45 -4.78 -16.85
CA VAL A 62 12.03 -4.89 -17.17
C VAL A 62 11.77 -4.61 -18.63
N ASN A 63 11.27 -5.62 -19.33
CA ASN A 63 10.76 -5.51 -20.69
C ASN A 63 9.29 -5.09 -20.63
N ILE A 64 9.03 -3.79 -20.46
CA ILE A 64 7.68 -3.22 -20.53
C ILE A 64 7.48 -2.62 -21.92
N ALA A 65 6.32 -2.89 -22.53
CA ALA A 65 5.88 -2.18 -23.72
C ALA A 65 5.64 -0.70 -23.37
N MET A 66 6.64 0.15 -23.61
CA MET A 66 6.58 1.60 -23.43
C MET A 66 6.76 2.32 -24.77
N SER A 67 6.51 3.63 -24.79
CA SER A 67 6.82 4.42 -25.99
C SER A 67 8.33 4.43 -26.24
N PRO A 68 8.79 4.50 -27.51
CA PRO A 68 10.22 4.48 -27.83
C PRO A 68 11.06 5.53 -27.08
N GLN A 69 10.47 6.70 -26.81
CA GLN A 69 11.14 7.78 -26.07
C GLN A 69 11.44 7.40 -24.61
N LEU A 70 10.50 6.71 -23.95
CA LEU A 70 10.67 6.26 -22.57
C LEU A 70 11.67 5.09 -22.50
N GLU A 71 11.66 4.23 -23.51
CA GLU A 71 12.61 3.12 -23.61
C GLU A 71 14.04 3.64 -23.74
N GLU A 72 14.25 4.67 -24.57
CA GLU A 72 15.56 5.33 -24.72
C GLU A 72 16.04 5.96 -23.40
N GLU A 73 15.18 6.73 -22.72
CA GLU A 73 15.51 7.32 -21.42
C GLU A 73 15.82 6.24 -20.36
N LEU A 74 15.08 5.14 -20.34
CA LEU A 74 15.33 4.04 -19.39
C LEU A 74 16.62 3.29 -19.70
N ILE A 75 16.96 3.10 -20.98
CA ILE A 75 18.25 2.51 -21.39
C ILE A 75 19.40 3.42 -20.96
N GLU A 76 19.29 4.73 -21.18
CA GLU A 76 20.30 5.68 -20.75
C GLU A 76 20.47 5.67 -19.23
N LEU A 77 19.35 5.69 -18.48
CA LEU A 77 19.35 5.62 -17.03
C LEU A 77 20.04 4.34 -16.51
N THR A 78 19.64 3.19 -17.06
CA THR A 78 20.12 1.87 -16.63
C THR A 78 21.57 1.60 -17.04
N THR A 79 22.10 2.30 -18.04
CA THR A 79 23.50 2.19 -18.47
C THR A 79 24.42 3.24 -17.84
N ASN A 80 23.87 4.25 -17.17
CA ASN A 80 24.63 5.29 -16.50
C ASN A 80 25.26 4.79 -15.18
N GLU A 81 26.54 4.40 -15.24
CA GLU A 81 27.30 3.91 -14.08
C GLU A 81 27.50 4.97 -13.00
N GLU A 82 27.64 6.25 -13.36
CA GLU A 82 27.77 7.32 -12.36
C GLU A 82 26.51 7.46 -11.51
N ILE A 83 25.34 7.38 -12.16
CA ILE A 83 24.04 7.42 -11.49
C ILE A 83 23.86 6.18 -10.61
N LYS A 84 24.25 4.99 -11.08
CA LYS A 84 24.26 3.75 -10.27
C LYS A 84 25.12 3.88 -9.01
N ILE A 85 26.30 4.49 -9.11
CA ILE A 85 27.19 4.72 -7.96
C ILE A 85 26.58 5.74 -6.99
N LYS A 86 25.88 6.75 -7.51
CA LYS A 86 25.16 7.78 -6.74
C LYS A 86 23.84 7.27 -6.17
N TYR A 87 23.34 6.12 -6.63
CA TYR A 87 22.17 5.43 -6.07
C TYR A 87 22.51 4.93 -4.66
N LYS A 88 22.44 5.83 -3.70
CA LYS A 88 22.64 5.58 -2.28
C LYS A 88 21.28 5.64 -1.60
N ASN A 89 20.63 4.48 -1.55
CA ASN A 89 19.37 4.17 -0.87
C ASN A 89 18.10 4.79 -1.47
N ASP A 90 17.07 3.93 -1.51
CA ASP A 90 15.65 4.18 -1.72
C ASP A 90 15.27 4.88 -3.05
N TYR A 91 14.42 4.22 -3.84
CA TYR A 91 13.92 4.73 -5.12
C TYR A 91 13.24 6.09 -4.96
N GLN A 92 12.62 6.35 -3.80
CA GLN A 92 11.98 7.63 -3.50
C GLN A 92 12.98 8.79 -3.52
N GLN A 93 14.13 8.63 -2.86
CA GLN A 93 15.15 9.68 -2.79
C GLN A 93 15.86 9.87 -4.13
N PHE A 94 15.96 8.80 -4.91
CA PHE A 94 16.48 8.84 -6.26
C PHE A 94 15.65 9.75 -7.17
N TRP A 95 14.34 9.50 -7.25
CA TRP A 95 13.45 10.27 -8.13
C TRP A 95 13.32 11.74 -7.72
N LEU A 96 13.44 12.06 -6.43
CA LEU A 96 13.37 13.43 -5.90
C LEU A 96 14.62 14.29 -6.18
N GLN A 97 15.67 13.74 -6.81
CA GLN A 97 16.86 14.51 -7.17
C GLN A 97 16.54 15.57 -8.24
N LYS A 98 16.98 16.81 -8.00
CA LYS A 98 16.70 17.96 -8.90
C LYS A 98 17.13 17.76 -10.36
N SER A 99 18.14 16.91 -10.60
CA SER A 99 18.65 16.61 -11.94
C SER A 99 17.80 15.60 -12.70
N ILE A 100 17.05 14.72 -12.02
CA ILE A 100 16.30 13.63 -12.66
C ILE A 100 15.20 14.16 -13.60
N PRO A 101 14.36 15.13 -13.21
CA PRO A 101 13.37 15.71 -14.13
C PRO A 101 13.97 16.40 -15.35
N GLN A 102 15.25 16.82 -15.28
CA GLN A 102 15.94 17.50 -16.38
C GLN A 102 16.56 16.50 -17.36
N TRP A 103 17.11 15.40 -16.84
CA TRP A 103 17.78 14.39 -17.64
C TRP A 103 16.81 13.37 -18.24
N TYR A 104 15.75 13.04 -17.50
CA TYR A 104 14.77 12.00 -17.88
C TYR A 104 13.33 12.54 -17.76
N PRO A 105 12.97 13.56 -18.56
CA PRO A 105 11.68 14.22 -18.46
C PRO A 105 10.50 13.28 -18.78
N GLY A 106 10.67 12.33 -19.70
CA GLY A 106 9.66 11.33 -20.01
C GLY A 106 9.41 10.40 -18.82
N LEU A 107 10.46 9.84 -18.23
CA LEU A 107 10.35 8.98 -17.05
C LEU A 107 9.76 9.76 -15.87
N TRP A 108 10.19 11.00 -15.63
CA TRP A 108 9.65 11.85 -14.57
C TRP A 108 8.15 12.10 -14.73
N SER A 109 7.65 12.32 -15.95
CA SER A 109 6.21 12.54 -16.20
C SER A 109 5.32 11.36 -15.76
N ILE A 110 5.90 10.16 -15.67
CA ILE A 110 5.21 8.98 -15.14
C ILE A 110 5.35 8.91 -13.63
N VAL A 111 6.56 9.11 -13.12
CA VAL A 111 6.87 9.04 -11.68
C VAL A 111 6.07 10.08 -10.89
N GLU A 112 5.92 11.30 -11.39
CA GLU A 112 5.21 12.39 -10.70
C GLU A 112 3.70 12.15 -10.53
N ARG A 113 3.16 11.08 -11.14
CA ARG A 113 1.76 10.67 -11.01
C ARG A 113 1.49 9.84 -9.75
N PHE A 114 2.55 9.40 -9.06
CA PHE A 114 2.51 8.57 -7.86
C PHE A 114 2.97 9.36 -6.63
#